data_AF-A0A1S7FVN7-F1
#
_entry.id   AF-A0A1S7FVN7-F1
#
_cell.length_a   1.000
_cell.length_b   1.000
_cell.length_c   1.000
_cell.angle_alpha   90.00
_cell.angle_beta   90.00
_cell.angle_gamma   90.00
#
_symmetry.space_group_name_H-M   'P 1'
#
loop_
_entity.id
_entity.type
_entity.pdbx_description
1 polymer ?
#
loop_
_entity_poly.entity_id
_entity_poly.type
_entity_poly.pdbx_seq_one_letter_code
_entity_poly.pdbx_strand_id
1 'polypeptide(L)'
;MIILYLVLAIIALMIITAFYGKFNFKKHWIGVVVIILLLAGTAIFFRQTFFVAGSPYHEIHKEIASTDLSSESVNDIKINQLLDTATQKKDFTSKKVTDKSLQKEIKVLVPKKKDTATYWISIEDADKNRVIHIEYASDALKTSRGIKFGDSVDKVTSAYGSAYRNLTKSDRYEQELVYEDRDNNIELRFGFWDDKVEMIWLTSLDKAPI
;
A
#
# COMPACT_ATOMS: atom_id res chain seq x y z
N MET A 1 15.65 -8.31 -23.81
CA MET A 1 14.74 -7.19 -24.17
C MET A 1 15.47 -5.94 -24.67
N ILE A 2 16.42 -5.36 -23.93
CA ILE A 2 17.18 -4.15 -24.35
C ILE A 2 17.78 -4.25 -25.76
N ILE A 3 18.34 -5.41 -26.12
CA ILE A 3 18.96 -5.66 -27.43
C ILE A 3 17.93 -5.52 -28.59
N LEU A 4 16.68 -5.98 -28.40
CA LEU A 4 15.64 -5.89 -29.43
C LEU A 4 15.25 -4.43 -29.73
N TYR A 5 15.22 -3.58 -28.70
CA TYR A 5 14.89 -2.15 -28.85
C TYR A 5 16.02 -1.35 -29.47
N LEU A 6 17.27 -1.73 -29.16
CA LEU A 6 18.44 -1.13 -29.79
C LEU A 6 18.44 -1.43 -31.30
N VAL A 7 18.05 -2.65 -31.68
CA VAL A 7 17.86 -3.05 -33.08
C VAL A 7 16.70 -2.27 -33.74
N LEU A 8 15.54 -2.14 -33.08
CA LEU A 8 14.40 -1.38 -33.62
C LEU A 8 14.68 0.12 -33.75
N ALA A 9 15.40 0.72 -32.79
CA ALA A 9 15.82 2.11 -32.84
C ALA A 9 16.81 2.37 -33.99
N ILE A 10 17.76 1.45 -34.22
CA ILE A 10 18.66 1.50 -35.37
C ILE A 10 17.87 1.40 -36.68
N ILE A 11 16.89 0.50 -36.79
CA ILE A 11 16.03 0.39 -37.98
C ILE A 11 15.23 1.67 -38.22
N ALA A 12 14.66 2.28 -37.19
CA ALA A 12 13.97 3.55 -37.30
C ALA A 12 14.91 4.68 -37.77
N LEU A 13 16.13 4.74 -37.22
CA LEU A 13 17.15 5.70 -37.62
C LEU A 13 17.58 5.52 -39.09
N MET A 14 17.78 4.26 -39.52
CA MET A 14 18.10 3.93 -40.92
C MET A 14 16.98 4.36 -41.87
N ILE A 15 15.71 4.16 -41.50
CA ILE A 15 14.56 4.61 -42.29
C ILE A 15 14.53 6.14 -42.37
N ILE A 16 14.71 6.85 -41.25
CA ILE A 16 14.72 8.33 -41.21
C ILE A 16 15.85 8.90 -42.09
N THR A 17 17.06 8.33 -41.99
CA THR A 17 18.20 8.76 -42.82
C THR A 17 18.01 8.47 -44.30
N ALA A 18 17.37 7.35 -44.67
CA ALA A 18 17.05 7.02 -46.06
C ALA A 18 16.04 7.99 -46.70
N PHE A 19 15.24 8.70 -45.89
CA PHE A 19 14.29 9.72 -46.35
C PHE A 19 14.76 11.16 -46.16
N TYR A 20 15.97 11.38 -45.64
CA TYR A 20 16.51 12.71 -45.36
C TYR A 20 16.86 13.45 -46.67
N GLY A 21 16.15 14.54 -46.97
CA GLY A 21 16.44 15.46 -48.08
C GLY A 21 15.57 15.35 -49.35
N LYS A 22 14.76 14.29 -49.54
CA LYS A 22 13.83 14.14 -50.70
C LYS A 22 12.43 13.64 -50.31
N PHE A 23 11.97 13.99 -49.12
CA PHE A 23 10.70 13.52 -48.60
C PHE A 23 9.50 14.13 -49.33
N ASN A 24 8.78 13.33 -50.12
CA ASN A 24 7.47 13.67 -50.67
C ASN A 24 6.38 12.82 -50.03
N PHE A 25 5.53 13.46 -49.22
CA PHE A 25 4.46 12.79 -48.47
C PHE A 25 3.52 11.97 -49.35
N LYS A 26 3.24 12.41 -50.60
CA LYS A 26 2.37 11.67 -51.53
C LYS A 26 3.02 10.37 -52.06
N LYS A 27 4.35 10.30 -52.12
CA LYS A 27 5.08 9.11 -52.61
C LYS A 27 5.51 8.17 -51.47
N HIS A 28 5.61 8.67 -50.25
CA HIS A 28 6.13 7.91 -49.11
C HIS A 28 5.12 7.69 -47.99
N TRP A 29 3.83 7.87 -48.28
CA TRP A 29 2.73 7.76 -47.31
C TRP A 29 2.71 6.40 -46.58
N ILE A 30 3.07 5.30 -47.25
CA ILE A 30 3.15 3.97 -46.64
C ILE A 30 4.22 3.94 -45.54
N GLY A 31 5.39 4.54 -45.79
CA GLY A 31 6.47 4.60 -44.79
C GLY A 31 6.07 5.44 -43.57
N VAL A 32 5.34 6.54 -43.79
CA VAL A 32 4.78 7.36 -42.70
C VAL A 32 3.78 6.57 -41.87
N VAL A 33 2.87 5.83 -42.50
CA VAL A 33 1.89 4.99 -41.81
C VAL A 33 2.58 3.90 -40.98
N VAL A 34 3.62 3.26 -41.51
CA VAL A 34 4.40 2.24 -40.77
C VAL A 34 5.09 2.85 -39.55
N ILE A 35 5.66 4.05 -39.67
CA ILE A 35 6.29 4.76 -38.54
C ILE A 35 5.24 5.10 -37.47
N ILE A 36 4.07 5.60 -37.86
CA ILE A 36 2.99 5.93 -36.91
C ILE A 36 2.51 4.67 -36.18
N LEU A 37 2.34 3.55 -36.89
CA LEU A 37 1.93 2.28 -36.27
C LEU A 37 3.01 1.73 -35.33
N LEU A 38 4.29 1.85 -35.68
CA LEU A 38 5.39 1.48 -34.81
C LEU A 38 5.42 2.33 -33.54
N LEU A 39 5.26 3.66 -33.67
CA LEU A 39 5.20 4.59 -32.54
C LEU A 39 4.01 4.30 -31.62
N ALA A 40 2.82 4.07 -32.20
CA ALA A 40 1.62 3.69 -31.45
C ALA A 40 1.79 2.35 -30.72
N GLY A 41 2.37 1.34 -31.39
CA GLY A 41 2.68 0.04 -30.80
C GLY A 41 3.66 0.17 -29.63
N THR A 42 4.71 0.99 -29.77
CA THR A 42 5.62 1.28 -28.66
C THR A 42 4.92 2.00 -27.52
N ALA A 43 4.06 3.01 -27.79
CA ALA A 43 3.32 3.72 -26.74
C ALA A 43 2.38 2.79 -25.94
N ILE A 44 1.64 1.90 -26.63
CA ILE A 44 0.76 0.91 -25.98
C ILE A 44 1.58 -0.08 -25.14
N PHE A 45 2.72 -0.54 -25.66
CA PHE A 45 3.60 -1.44 -24.93
C PHE A 45 4.23 -0.77 -23.71
N PHE A 46 4.77 0.45 -23.85
CA PHE A 46 5.30 1.23 -22.71
C PHE A 46 4.24 1.43 -21.63
N ARG A 47 2.99 1.70 -22.02
CA ARG A 47 1.85 1.75 -21.09
C ARG A 47 1.68 0.41 -20.38
N GLN A 48 1.65 -0.71 -21.08
CA GLN A 48 1.46 -2.03 -20.46
C GLN A 48 2.64 -2.44 -19.56
N THR A 49 3.88 -2.29 -20.01
CA THR A 49 5.04 -2.78 -19.23
C THR A 49 5.43 -1.86 -18.08
N PHE A 50 5.40 -0.54 -18.29
CA PHE A 50 5.88 0.42 -17.28
C PHE A 50 4.78 1.04 -16.42
N PHE A 51 3.51 0.94 -16.81
CA PHE A 51 2.40 1.41 -15.97
C PHE A 51 1.51 0.30 -15.44
N VAL A 52 1.49 -0.90 -16.07
CA VAL A 52 0.56 -1.97 -15.69
C VAL A 52 1.25 -3.22 -15.13
N ALA A 53 2.45 -3.63 -15.56
CA ALA A 53 2.97 -4.97 -15.21
C ALA A 53 4.22 -5.01 -14.29
N GLY A 54 4.58 -3.91 -13.64
CA GLY A 54 5.74 -3.90 -12.74
C GLY A 54 6.11 -2.53 -12.17
N SER A 55 5.20 -1.57 -12.21
CA SER A 55 5.41 -0.26 -11.59
C SER A 55 4.94 -0.30 -10.13
N PRO A 56 5.58 0.47 -9.23
CA PRO A 56 5.05 0.70 -7.89
C PRO A 56 3.58 1.15 -7.93
N TYR A 57 3.22 1.93 -8.95
CA TYR A 57 1.85 2.39 -9.21
C TYR A 57 0.85 1.24 -9.40
N HIS A 58 1.23 0.16 -10.10
CA HIS A 58 0.35 -0.99 -10.29
C HIS A 58 0.14 -1.74 -8.98
N GLU A 59 1.20 -1.98 -8.20
CA GLU A 59 1.08 -2.68 -6.91
C GLU A 59 0.27 -1.87 -5.90
N ILE A 60 0.39 -0.53 -5.90
CA ILE A 60 -0.41 0.36 -5.04
C ILE A 60 -1.91 0.29 -5.40
N HIS A 61 -2.25 0.27 -6.69
CA HIS A 61 -3.65 0.26 -7.16
C HIS A 61 -4.18 -1.13 -7.51
N LYS A 62 -3.44 -2.19 -7.20
CA LYS A 62 -3.86 -3.56 -7.49
C LYS A 62 -5.07 -3.90 -6.64
N GLU A 63 -6.15 -4.29 -7.31
CA GLU A 63 -7.29 -4.87 -6.63
C GLU A 63 -6.92 -6.28 -6.16
N ILE A 64 -6.98 -6.49 -4.86
CA ILE A 64 -6.75 -7.79 -4.22
C ILE A 64 -8.07 -8.41 -3.76
N ALA A 65 -8.11 -9.71 -3.52
CA ALA A 65 -9.30 -10.32 -2.92
C ALA A 65 -9.46 -9.86 -1.45
N SER A 66 -10.71 -9.79 -0.98
CA SER A 66 -11.00 -9.47 0.41
C SER A 66 -10.51 -10.61 1.32
N THR A 67 -9.81 -10.27 2.38
CA THR A 67 -9.41 -11.17 3.47
C THR A 67 -10.32 -10.88 4.65
N ASP A 68 -10.96 -11.90 5.25
CA ASP A 68 -11.75 -11.69 6.47
C ASP A 68 -10.83 -11.25 7.62
N LEU A 69 -11.04 -10.05 8.15
CA LEU A 69 -10.33 -9.45 9.27
C LEU A 69 -11.29 -9.09 10.41
N SER A 70 -12.54 -9.55 10.38
CA SER A 70 -13.59 -9.23 11.37
C SER A 70 -13.22 -9.63 12.81
N SER A 71 -12.35 -10.62 12.97
CA SER A 71 -11.81 -11.05 14.26
C SER A 71 -10.60 -10.26 14.73
N GLU A 72 -9.97 -9.43 13.90
CA GLU A 72 -8.74 -8.72 14.26
C GLU A 72 -8.96 -7.71 15.38
N SER A 73 -8.05 -7.73 16.33
CA SER A 73 -8.08 -6.86 17.50
C SER A 73 -6.69 -6.77 18.14
N VAL A 74 -6.47 -5.73 18.93
CA VAL A 74 -5.27 -5.57 19.77
C VAL A 74 -5.76 -5.29 21.18
N ASN A 75 -5.43 -6.15 22.15
CA ASN A 75 -5.96 -6.04 23.53
C ASN A 75 -7.49 -5.85 23.57
N ASP A 76 -8.21 -6.69 22.82
CA ASP A 76 -9.68 -6.67 22.68
C ASP A 76 -10.26 -5.40 22.03
N ILE A 77 -9.40 -4.53 21.50
CA ILE A 77 -9.80 -3.30 20.79
C ILE A 77 -9.81 -3.56 19.28
N LYS A 78 -10.97 -3.35 18.66
CA LYS A 78 -11.19 -3.51 17.21
C LYS A 78 -11.26 -2.17 16.49
N ILE A 79 -11.01 -2.20 15.18
CA ILE A 79 -11.40 -1.09 14.29
C ILE A 79 -12.93 -0.99 14.24
N ASN A 80 -13.42 0.23 14.03
CA ASN A 80 -14.84 0.59 13.98
C ASN A 80 -15.61 0.42 15.30
N GLN A 81 -14.97 -0.03 16.39
CA GLN A 81 -15.60 -0.02 17.69
C GLN A 81 -15.71 1.41 18.24
N LEU A 82 -16.76 1.69 19.01
CA LEU A 82 -16.88 2.94 19.76
C LEU A 82 -16.18 2.77 21.11
N LEU A 83 -15.16 3.59 21.37
CA LEU A 83 -14.44 3.55 22.64
C LEU A 83 -15.03 4.57 23.60
N ASP A 84 -15.70 4.12 24.66
CA ASP A 84 -16.36 5.02 25.60
C ASP A 84 -15.37 5.86 26.42
N THR A 85 -15.82 7.04 26.84
CA THR A 85 -14.99 8.01 27.57
C THR A 85 -14.44 7.48 28.90
N ALA A 86 -15.13 6.55 29.56
CA ALA A 86 -14.67 5.99 30.83
C ALA A 86 -13.48 5.05 30.59
N THR A 87 -13.57 4.15 29.60
CA THR A 87 -12.47 3.29 29.17
C THR A 87 -11.27 4.12 28.70
N GLN A 88 -11.49 5.14 27.87
CA GLN A 88 -10.42 6.06 27.45
C GLN A 88 -9.68 6.67 28.64
N LYS A 89 -10.41 7.23 29.62
CA LYS A 89 -9.81 7.90 30.78
C LYS A 89 -9.15 6.92 31.74
N LYS A 90 -9.67 5.70 31.85
CA LYS A 90 -9.16 4.68 32.77
C LYS A 90 -7.86 4.07 32.25
N ASP A 91 -7.87 3.64 30.99
CA ASP A 91 -6.85 2.76 30.44
C ASP A 91 -5.81 3.50 29.57
N PHE A 92 -6.15 4.69 29.07
CA PHE A 92 -5.31 5.46 28.15
C PHE A 92 -4.93 6.85 28.66
N THR A 93 -3.85 7.38 28.09
CA THR A 93 -3.43 8.78 28.17
C THR A 93 -3.54 9.38 26.77
N SER A 94 -4.11 10.56 26.64
CA SER A 94 -4.19 11.25 25.35
C SER A 94 -2.84 11.86 24.97
N LYS A 95 -2.45 11.68 23.71
CA LYS A 95 -1.30 12.32 23.09
C LYS A 95 -1.79 13.43 22.17
N LYS A 96 -1.10 14.56 22.18
CA LYS A 96 -1.41 15.67 21.29
C LYS A 96 -1.07 15.28 19.85
N VAL A 97 -2.03 15.42 18.95
CA VAL A 97 -1.80 15.26 17.51
C VAL A 97 -0.90 16.40 17.03
N THR A 98 0.19 16.10 16.32
CA THR A 98 1.16 17.13 15.90
C THR A 98 0.56 18.08 14.86
N ASP A 99 -0.25 17.55 13.94
CA ASP A 99 -0.96 18.33 12.93
C ASP A 99 -2.16 19.07 13.55
N LYS A 100 -2.13 20.41 13.47
CA LYS A 100 -3.19 21.27 14.02
C LYS A 100 -4.52 21.14 13.29
N SER A 101 -4.52 20.75 12.02
CA SER A 101 -5.75 20.55 11.24
C SER A 101 -6.50 19.31 11.76
N LEU A 102 -5.77 18.23 12.01
CA LEU A 102 -6.31 16.95 12.50
C LEU A 102 -6.63 16.94 14.00
N GLN A 103 -6.09 17.86 14.80
CA GLN A 103 -6.34 17.94 16.25
C GLN A 103 -7.83 18.07 16.62
N LYS A 104 -8.67 18.59 15.73
CA LYS A 104 -10.12 18.71 15.95
C LYS A 104 -10.89 17.47 15.52
N GLU A 105 -10.28 16.60 14.74
CA GLU A 105 -10.93 15.45 14.10
C GLU A 105 -10.52 14.15 14.77
N ILE A 106 -9.28 14.05 15.23
CA ILE A 106 -8.68 12.82 15.74
C ILE A 106 -8.10 13.05 17.14
N LYS A 107 -8.28 12.05 18.01
CA LYS A 107 -7.55 11.93 19.28
C LYS A 107 -6.67 10.70 19.22
N VAL A 108 -5.42 10.86 19.66
CA VAL A 108 -4.47 9.74 19.80
C VAL A 108 -4.41 9.32 21.26
N LEU A 109 -4.57 8.03 21.51
CA LEU A 109 -4.59 7.40 22.82
C LEU A 109 -3.41 6.44 22.93
N VAL A 110 -2.69 6.52 24.04
CA VAL A 110 -1.57 5.62 24.36
C VAL A 110 -1.90 4.92 25.68
N PRO A 111 -1.72 3.59 25.80
CA PRO A 111 -1.98 2.86 27.03
C PRO A 111 -1.21 3.45 28.20
N LYS A 112 -1.84 3.45 29.37
CA LYS A 112 -1.12 3.72 30.61
C LYS A 112 -0.17 2.56 30.88
N LYS A 113 0.96 2.86 31.55
CA LYS A 113 2.12 1.99 31.89
C LYS A 113 1.85 0.57 32.43
N LYS A 114 0.60 0.15 32.62
CA LYS A 114 0.23 -1.21 32.98
C LYS A 114 0.39 -2.20 31.82
N ASP A 115 0.23 -1.75 30.58
CA ASP A 115 0.54 -2.57 29.41
C ASP A 115 2.06 -2.58 29.18
N THR A 116 2.66 -3.76 29.15
CA THR A 116 4.08 -3.96 28.78
C THR A 116 4.35 -3.67 27.30
N ALA A 117 3.29 -3.39 26.53
CA ALA A 117 3.35 -3.09 25.11
C ALA A 117 3.07 -1.61 24.82
N THR A 118 3.86 -1.01 23.94
CA THR A 118 3.57 0.32 23.40
C THR A 118 2.79 0.17 22.09
N TYR A 119 1.54 0.63 22.09
CA TYR A 119 0.69 0.75 20.91
C TYR A 119 -0.12 2.04 20.96
N TRP A 120 -0.46 2.62 19.83
CA TRP A 120 -1.22 3.87 19.78
C TRP A 120 -2.55 3.63 19.05
N ILE A 121 -3.61 4.25 19.56
CA ILE A 121 -4.95 4.19 18.96
C ILE A 121 -5.33 5.59 18.51
N SER A 122 -5.81 5.73 17.28
CA SER A 122 -6.49 6.94 16.84
C SER A 122 -8.00 6.73 16.85
N ILE A 123 -8.72 7.69 17.43
CA ILE A 123 -10.18 7.73 17.43
C ILE A 123 -10.67 8.99 16.73
N GLU A 124 -11.80 8.89 16.03
CA GLU A 124 -12.47 10.01 15.36
C GLU A 124 -13.46 10.69 16.32
N ASP A 125 -13.28 11.98 16.59
CA ASP A 125 -14.13 12.73 17.52
C ASP A 125 -15.52 13.01 16.91
N ALA A 126 -15.56 13.26 15.59
CA ALA A 126 -16.79 13.49 14.84
C ALA A 126 -17.73 12.27 14.83
N ASP A 127 -17.16 11.06 14.91
CA ASP A 127 -17.90 9.80 14.90
C ASP A 127 -17.89 9.10 16.26
N LYS A 128 -18.25 9.84 17.31
CA LYS A 128 -18.51 9.31 18.66
C LYS A 128 -17.35 8.49 19.26
N ASN A 129 -16.11 8.85 18.96
CA ASN A 129 -14.91 8.12 19.39
C ASN A 129 -14.74 6.74 18.74
N ARG A 130 -15.13 6.60 17.47
CA ARG A 130 -14.84 5.41 16.66
C ARG A 130 -13.34 5.20 16.55
N VAL A 131 -12.88 3.97 16.81
CA VAL A 131 -11.49 3.56 16.58
C VAL A 131 -11.24 3.42 15.08
N ILE A 132 -10.30 4.21 14.57
CA ILE A 132 -9.97 4.27 13.14
C ILE A 132 -8.58 3.73 12.81
N HIS A 133 -7.71 3.61 13.81
CA HIS A 133 -6.34 3.15 13.61
C HIS A 133 -5.76 2.60 14.91
N ILE A 134 -5.00 1.51 14.80
CA ILE A 134 -4.17 0.94 15.86
C ILE A 134 -2.81 0.61 15.25
N GLU A 135 -1.73 1.10 15.86
CA GLU A 135 -0.36 0.79 15.44
C GLU A 135 0.50 0.29 16.59
N TYR A 136 1.33 -0.72 16.32
CA TYR A 136 2.21 -1.28 17.34
C TYR A 136 3.46 -1.97 16.77
N ALA A 137 4.55 -1.82 17.52
CA ALA A 137 5.81 -2.54 17.35
C ALA A 137 6.19 -3.11 18.72
N SER A 138 5.66 -4.28 19.06
CA SER A 138 5.85 -4.91 20.37
C SER A 138 5.81 -6.42 20.27
N ASP A 139 6.70 -7.07 21.00
CA ASP A 139 6.77 -8.52 21.20
C ASP A 139 5.66 -9.07 22.13
N ALA A 140 5.08 -8.20 22.96
CA ALA A 140 3.99 -8.53 23.88
C ALA A 140 2.60 -8.51 23.22
N LEU A 141 2.49 -7.97 22.01
CA LEU A 141 1.24 -7.94 21.23
C LEU A 141 1.31 -8.90 20.05
N LYS A 142 0.13 -9.35 19.63
CA LYS A 142 -0.05 -10.18 18.46
C LYS A 142 -1.39 -9.90 17.81
N THR A 143 -1.49 -10.18 16.52
CA THR A 143 -2.76 -10.21 15.79
C THR A 143 -3.65 -11.34 16.30
N SER A 144 -4.92 -11.34 15.89
CA SER A 144 -5.85 -12.42 16.26
C SER A 144 -5.43 -13.78 15.69
N ARG A 145 -4.65 -13.80 14.61
CA ARG A 145 -4.02 -15.01 14.05
C ARG A 145 -2.64 -15.33 14.60
N GLY A 146 -2.18 -14.59 15.62
CA GLY A 146 -0.97 -14.90 16.36
C GLY A 146 0.33 -14.43 15.71
N ILE A 147 0.27 -13.47 14.77
CA ILE A 147 1.46 -12.81 14.23
C ILE A 147 1.92 -11.74 15.21
N LYS A 148 3.22 -11.69 15.48
CA LYS A 148 3.85 -10.71 16.37
C LYS A 148 5.12 -10.12 15.75
N PHE A 149 5.67 -9.12 16.43
CA PHE A 149 6.99 -8.58 16.12
C PHE A 149 8.04 -9.69 15.99
N GLY A 150 8.88 -9.62 14.95
CA GLY A 150 9.92 -10.58 14.63
C GLY A 150 9.48 -11.82 13.85
N ASP A 151 8.19 -12.00 13.56
CA ASP A 151 7.72 -13.10 12.70
C ASP A 151 8.12 -12.88 11.23
N SER A 152 8.28 -13.96 10.47
CA SER A 152 8.69 -13.89 9.05
C SER A 152 7.54 -13.59 8.09
N VAL A 153 7.88 -13.14 6.89
CA VAL A 153 6.93 -12.96 5.78
C VAL A 153 6.19 -14.28 5.49
N ASP A 154 6.89 -15.41 5.49
CA ASP A 154 6.30 -16.74 5.29
C ASP A 154 5.24 -17.08 6.34
N LYS A 155 5.48 -16.71 7.61
CA LYS A 155 4.52 -16.95 8.68
C LYS A 155 3.28 -16.07 8.51
N VAL A 156 3.46 -14.80 8.12
CA VAL A 156 2.34 -13.88 7.86
C VAL A 156 1.49 -14.39 6.71
N THR A 157 2.10 -14.72 5.57
CA THR A 157 1.39 -15.22 4.38
C THR A 157 0.74 -16.58 4.62
N SER A 158 1.31 -17.43 5.47
CA SER A 158 0.67 -18.68 5.90
C SER A 158 -0.58 -18.44 6.76
N ALA A 159 -0.58 -17.39 7.59
CA ALA A 159 -1.70 -17.06 8.46
C ALA A 159 -2.83 -16.28 7.76
N TYR A 160 -2.50 -15.42 6.80
CA TYR A 160 -3.46 -14.52 6.14
C TYR A 160 -3.74 -14.86 4.68
N GLY A 161 -2.99 -15.79 4.08
CA GLY A 161 -3.12 -16.18 2.68
C GLY A 161 -2.33 -15.27 1.74
N SER A 162 -2.50 -15.49 0.44
CA SER A 162 -1.77 -14.78 -0.62
C SER A 162 -2.49 -13.56 -1.19
N ALA A 163 -3.65 -13.19 -0.61
CA ALA A 163 -4.48 -12.08 -1.07
C ALA A 163 -4.02 -10.76 -0.43
N TYR A 164 -2.83 -10.30 -0.79
CA TYR A 164 -2.25 -9.05 -0.29
C TYR A 164 -1.66 -8.21 -1.42
N ARG A 165 -1.57 -6.88 -1.19
CA ARG A 165 -0.69 -6.00 -1.97
C ARG A 165 0.71 -6.08 -1.38
N ASN A 166 1.71 -6.10 -2.27
CA ASN A 166 3.11 -6.09 -1.87
C ASN A 166 3.73 -4.73 -2.19
N LEU A 167 3.88 -3.88 -1.18
CA LEU A 167 4.50 -2.58 -1.31
C LEU A 167 5.99 -2.73 -1.00
N THR A 168 6.75 -3.25 -1.97
CA THR A 168 8.21 -3.41 -1.86
C THR A 168 8.90 -2.04 -1.95
N LYS A 169 9.87 -1.78 -1.05
CA LYS A 169 10.55 -0.49 -0.87
C LYS A 169 9.58 0.65 -0.55
N SER A 170 8.77 0.49 0.50
CA SER A 170 8.01 1.63 1.03
C SER A 170 8.98 2.68 1.59
N ASP A 171 8.51 3.92 1.78
CA ASP A 171 9.33 5.00 2.33
C ASP A 171 9.86 4.70 3.74
N ARG A 172 9.31 3.67 4.42
CA ARG A 172 9.59 3.35 5.83
C ARG A 172 10.13 1.94 6.05
N TYR A 173 9.84 0.98 5.18
CA TYR A 173 10.18 -0.44 5.34
C TYR A 173 10.67 -1.04 4.01
N GLU A 174 11.49 -2.09 4.09
CA GLU A 174 11.95 -2.81 2.89
C GLU A 174 10.79 -3.47 2.14
N GLN A 175 9.75 -3.85 2.87
CA GLN A 175 8.53 -4.43 2.34
C GLN A 175 7.34 -4.12 3.26
N GLU A 176 6.18 -3.86 2.67
CA GLU A 176 4.91 -3.93 3.39
C GLU A 176 3.95 -4.91 2.71
N LEU A 177 3.27 -5.72 3.52
CA LEU A 177 2.15 -6.53 3.06
C LEU A 177 0.84 -5.92 3.55
N VAL A 178 -0.09 -5.68 2.63
CA VAL A 178 -1.39 -5.05 2.93
C VAL A 178 -2.52 -6.01 2.59
N TYR A 179 -3.31 -6.36 3.59
CA TYR A 179 -4.54 -7.15 3.48
C TYR A 179 -5.74 -6.22 3.69
N GLU A 180 -6.80 -6.44 2.92
CA GLU A 180 -8.03 -5.64 3.00
C GLU A 180 -9.23 -6.53 3.29
N ASP A 181 -10.08 -6.10 4.22
CA ASP A 181 -11.42 -6.59 4.42
C ASP A 181 -12.41 -5.50 4.00
N ARG A 182 -12.93 -5.61 2.78
CA ARG A 182 -13.87 -4.61 2.23
C ARG A 182 -15.25 -4.69 2.87
N ASP A 183 -15.64 -5.86 3.37
CA ASP A 183 -16.94 -6.06 3.97
C ASP A 183 -17.01 -5.44 5.37
N ASN A 184 -15.88 -5.49 6.11
CA ASN A 184 -15.78 -4.92 7.46
C ASN A 184 -15.07 -3.56 7.53
N ASN A 185 -14.62 -3.02 6.39
CA ASN A 185 -13.91 -1.74 6.29
C ASN A 185 -12.60 -1.72 7.10
N ILE A 186 -11.76 -2.75 6.95
CA ILE A 186 -10.50 -2.94 7.71
C ILE A 186 -9.31 -3.18 6.76
N GLU A 187 -8.21 -2.49 7.01
CA GLU A 187 -6.88 -2.77 6.45
C GLU A 187 -5.99 -3.35 7.55
N LEU A 188 -5.30 -4.45 7.27
CA LEU A 188 -4.21 -4.98 8.09
C LEU A 188 -2.92 -4.90 7.30
N ARG A 189 -1.95 -4.17 7.85
CA ARG A 189 -0.65 -3.93 7.22
C ARG A 189 0.48 -4.43 8.12
N PHE A 190 1.47 -5.05 7.50
CA PHE A 190 2.71 -5.49 8.15
C PHE A 190 3.89 -4.81 7.48
N GLY A 191 4.75 -4.16 8.25
CA GLY A 191 6.02 -3.59 7.79
C GLY A 191 7.17 -4.51 8.15
N PHE A 192 8.05 -4.77 7.18
CA PHE A 192 9.15 -5.73 7.33
C PHE A 192 10.53 -5.09 7.13
N TRP A 193 11.49 -5.59 7.89
CA TRP A 193 12.92 -5.38 7.68
C TRP A 193 13.62 -6.74 7.82
N ASP A 194 14.49 -7.11 6.87
CA ASP A 194 15.22 -8.39 6.91
C ASP A 194 14.33 -9.63 7.16
N ASP A 195 13.17 -9.71 6.48
CA ASP A 195 12.17 -10.78 6.66
C ASP A 195 11.65 -10.89 8.11
N LYS A 196 11.54 -9.77 8.82
CA LYS A 196 10.96 -9.70 10.18
C LYS A 196 9.91 -8.62 10.25
N VAL A 197 8.76 -8.95 10.84
CA VAL A 197 7.72 -7.97 11.18
C VAL A 197 8.30 -6.98 12.19
N GLU A 198 8.38 -5.72 11.80
CA GLU A 198 8.84 -4.62 12.64
C GLU A 198 7.67 -3.72 13.08
N MET A 199 6.56 -3.74 12.35
CA MET A 199 5.39 -2.91 12.65
C MET A 199 4.12 -3.56 12.11
N ILE A 200 3.03 -3.37 12.86
CA ILE A 200 1.71 -3.82 12.47
C ILE A 200 0.73 -2.66 12.61
N TRP A 201 -0.10 -2.46 11.59
CA TRP A 201 -1.19 -1.50 11.61
C TRP A 201 -2.51 -2.18 11.31
N LEU A 202 -3.51 -1.86 12.11
CA LEU A 202 -4.91 -2.13 11.82
C LEU A 202 -5.57 -0.77 11.58
N THR A 203 -6.19 -0.57 10.42
CA THR A 203 -6.72 0.74 10.02
C THR A 203 -8.10 0.59 9.41
N SER A 204 -8.97 1.58 9.60
CA SER A 204 -10.23 1.66 8.87
C SER A 204 -9.96 1.97 7.41
N LEU A 205 -10.54 1.22 6.45
CA LEU A 205 -10.21 1.39 5.02
C LEU A 205 -10.52 2.81 4.51
N ASP A 206 -11.60 3.44 4.98
CA ASP A 206 -11.95 4.84 4.69
C ASP A 206 -10.93 5.88 5.21
N LYS A 207 -9.94 5.45 5.99
CA LYS A 207 -8.88 6.28 6.57
C LYS A 207 -7.48 5.78 6.23
N ALA A 208 -7.35 4.65 5.52
CA ALA A 208 -6.06 4.09 5.15
C ALA A 208 -5.33 5.03 4.16
N PRO A 209 -4.01 5.24 4.33
CA PRO A 209 -3.23 5.98 3.35
C PRO A 209 -3.14 5.16 2.07
N ILE A 210 -3.71 5.69 0.99
CA ILE A 210 -3.60 5.16 -0.39
C ILE A 210 -2.18 5.38 -0.90
#